data_AF-A0A2W2CYY4-F1
#
_entry.id   AF-A0A2W2CYY4-F1
#
_cell.length_a   1.000
_cell.length_b   1.000
_cell.length_c   1.000
_cell.angle_alpha   90.00
_cell.angle_beta   90.00
_cell.angle_gamma   90.00
#
_symmetry.space_group_name_H-M   'P 1'
#
loop_
_entity.id
_entity.type
_entity.pdbx_description
1 polymer ?
#
loop_
_entity_poly.entity_id
_entity_poly.type
_entity_poly.pdbx_seq_one_letter_code
_entity_poly.pdbx_strand_id
1 'polypeptide(L)'
;MPPASTRVPQQERSRATQTRLLEATVECLVEHGWAGTTTTVVAARAGVSRGAQLHHYPTKAALVTAAVTHLADRRAGELRAEAEALPAGPQRLDRVIDLLAAAFTGPLFVAALELWVAARTDRELREALVPLEARVGREMHRLTVALLGVDERSPGVREAVQATLDLLRGLGVANLLNDDSSRRTALLNTWKRHLTTQLAP
;
A
#
# COMPACT_ATOMS: atom_id res chain seq x y z
N MET A 1 -23.72 44.39 -12.90
CA MET A 1 -23.98 42.94 -12.83
C MET A 1 -23.03 42.33 -11.81
N PRO A 2 -23.49 41.61 -10.78
CA PRO A 2 -22.60 40.82 -9.94
C PRO A 2 -22.19 39.53 -10.69
N PRO A 3 -20.95 39.05 -10.55
CA PRO A 3 -20.50 37.84 -11.23
C PRO A 3 -21.21 36.61 -10.64
N ALA A 4 -21.71 35.74 -11.51
CA ALA A 4 -22.31 34.48 -11.13
C ALA A 4 -21.27 33.58 -10.46
N SER A 5 -21.47 33.27 -9.18
CA SER A 5 -20.69 32.26 -8.46
C SER A 5 -20.89 30.90 -9.14
N THR A 6 -19.83 30.37 -9.76
CA THR A 6 -19.78 28.99 -10.26
C THR A 6 -19.90 28.04 -9.08
N ARG A 7 -21.15 27.62 -8.81
CA ARG A 7 -21.47 26.71 -7.71
C ARG A 7 -20.93 25.33 -8.06
N VAL A 8 -19.70 25.03 -7.64
CA VAL A 8 -19.10 23.68 -7.71
C VAL A 8 -20.15 22.67 -7.20
N PRO A 9 -20.54 21.66 -8.01
CA PRO A 9 -21.55 20.66 -7.64
C PRO A 9 -21.28 20.05 -6.27
N GLN A 10 -22.33 19.82 -5.49
CA GLN A 10 -22.22 19.29 -4.12
C GLN A 10 -21.41 17.98 -4.05
N GLN A 11 -21.51 17.13 -5.08
CA GLN A 11 -20.73 15.90 -5.18
C GLN A 11 -19.21 16.15 -5.31
N GLU A 12 -18.80 17.16 -6.07
CA GLU A 12 -17.39 17.49 -6.24
C GLU A 12 -16.77 18.02 -4.94
N ARG A 13 -17.51 18.84 -4.19
CA ARG A 13 -17.08 19.30 -2.86
C ARG A 13 -16.97 18.16 -1.85
N SER A 14 -17.92 17.23 -1.90
CA SER A 14 -17.91 16.00 -1.09
C SER A 14 -16.68 15.15 -1.40
N ARG A 15 -16.37 14.92 -2.68
CA ARG A 15 -15.18 14.17 -3.11
C ARG A 15 -13.88 14.86 -2.70
N ALA A 16 -13.76 16.17 -2.91
CA ALA A 16 -12.58 16.93 -2.50
C ALA A 16 -12.36 16.91 -0.98
N THR A 17 -13.44 16.95 -0.20
CA THR A 17 -13.38 16.82 1.27
C THR A 17 -12.95 15.42 1.68
N GLN A 18 -13.48 14.39 1.02
CA GLN A 18 -13.08 13.01 1.23
C GLN A 18 -11.58 12.83 0.95
N THR A 19 -11.08 13.26 -0.23
CA THR A 19 -9.65 13.16 -0.58
C THR A 19 -8.76 13.81 0.47
N ARG A 20 -9.07 15.05 0.90
CA ARG A 20 -8.30 15.73 1.95
C ARG A 20 -8.27 14.96 3.27
N LEU A 21 -9.39 14.36 3.67
CA LEU A 21 -9.45 13.53 4.87
C LEU A 21 -8.57 12.28 4.72
N LEU A 22 -8.56 11.63 3.55
CA LEU A 22 -7.76 10.43 3.31
C LEU A 22 -6.27 10.74 3.28
N GLU A 23 -5.85 11.80 2.58
CA GLU A 23 -4.45 12.25 2.51
C GLU A 23 -3.93 12.64 3.90
N ALA A 24 -4.69 13.48 4.63
CA ALA A 24 -4.35 13.85 6.00
C ALA A 24 -4.27 12.63 6.94
N THR A 25 -5.11 11.62 6.74
CA THR A 25 -5.04 10.38 7.54
C THR A 25 -3.74 9.62 7.30
N VAL A 26 -3.32 9.48 6.03
CA VAL A 26 -2.07 8.81 5.69
C VAL A 26 -0.88 9.56 6.29
N GLU A 27 -0.85 10.88 6.15
CA GLU A 27 0.19 11.73 6.76
C GLU A 27 0.23 11.57 8.28
N CYS A 28 -0.95 11.56 8.94
CA CYS A 28 -1.02 11.33 10.38
C CYS A 28 -0.47 9.96 10.78
N LEU A 29 -0.79 8.90 10.03
CA LEU A 29 -0.30 7.55 10.30
C LEU A 29 1.21 7.45 10.12
N VAL A 30 1.77 8.09 9.09
CA VAL A 30 3.22 8.07 8.85
C VAL A 30 3.97 8.86 9.93
N GLU A 31 3.45 10.00 10.37
CA GLU A 31 4.13 10.88 11.33
C GLU A 31 3.91 10.49 12.80
N HIS A 32 2.68 10.13 13.18
CA HIS A 32 2.26 9.96 14.57
C HIS A 32 1.89 8.52 14.92
N GLY A 33 1.95 7.62 13.93
CA GLY A 33 1.50 6.25 14.06
C GLY A 33 0.00 6.12 14.28
N TRP A 34 -0.44 4.88 14.52
CA TRP A 34 -1.82 4.55 14.87
C TRP A 34 -2.25 5.25 16.15
N ALA A 35 -1.45 5.19 17.22
CA ALA A 35 -1.84 5.73 18.52
C ALA A 35 -2.05 7.25 18.49
N GLY A 36 -1.17 8.00 17.79
CA GLY A 36 -1.26 9.45 17.67
C GLY A 36 -2.29 9.94 16.62
N THR A 37 -2.74 9.07 15.73
CA THR A 37 -3.77 9.42 14.74
C THR A 37 -5.16 9.44 15.38
N THR A 38 -5.74 10.61 15.60
CA THR A 38 -7.14 10.77 16.05
C THR A 38 -7.99 11.45 14.98
N THR A 39 -9.30 11.22 14.97
CA THR A 39 -10.21 11.88 14.01
C THR A 39 -10.16 13.40 14.11
N THR A 40 -9.94 13.95 15.30
CA THR A 40 -9.74 15.38 15.53
C THR A 40 -8.45 15.91 14.90
N VAL A 41 -7.33 15.20 15.10
CA VAL A 41 -6.03 15.57 14.50
C VAL A 41 -6.11 15.51 12.98
N VAL A 42 -6.73 14.47 12.43
CA VAL A 42 -6.95 14.36 10.98
C VAL A 42 -7.84 15.49 10.46
N ALA A 43 -8.97 15.79 11.12
CA ALA A 43 -9.89 16.85 10.68
C ALA A 43 -9.21 18.22 10.67
N ALA A 44 -8.41 18.52 11.71
CA ALA A 44 -7.62 19.74 11.78
C ALA A 44 -6.62 19.83 10.63
N ARG A 45 -5.85 18.75 10.38
CA ARG A 45 -4.88 18.68 9.28
C ARG A 45 -5.54 18.81 7.90
N ALA A 46 -6.66 18.14 7.69
CA ALA A 46 -7.40 18.21 6.44
C ALA A 46 -8.04 19.59 6.19
N GLY A 47 -8.11 20.46 7.20
CA GLY A 47 -8.86 21.72 7.13
C GLY A 47 -10.37 21.46 6.97
N VAL A 48 -10.90 20.47 7.68
CA VAL A 48 -12.30 20.02 7.60
C VAL A 48 -12.94 20.11 8.98
N SER A 49 -14.22 20.50 9.04
CA SER A 49 -14.95 20.55 10.31
C SER A 49 -15.17 19.14 10.87
N ARG A 50 -15.30 19.04 12.21
CA ARG A 50 -15.65 17.77 12.86
C ARG A 50 -16.97 17.18 12.32
N GLY A 51 -17.96 18.02 12.07
CA GLY A 51 -19.25 17.57 11.51
C GLY A 51 -19.11 16.97 10.12
N ALA A 52 -18.31 17.58 9.24
CA ALA A 52 -18.03 17.03 7.92
C ALA A 52 -17.19 15.75 7.98
N GLN A 53 -16.20 15.67 8.88
CA GLN A 53 -15.42 14.45 9.11
C GLN A 53 -16.33 13.29 9.55
N LEU A 54 -17.20 13.50 10.54
CA LEU A 54 -18.12 12.48 11.04
C LEU A 54 -19.17 12.06 10.00
N HIS A 55 -19.58 12.98 9.13
CA HIS A 55 -20.49 12.68 8.02
C HIS A 55 -19.86 11.69 7.01
N HIS A 56 -18.56 11.85 6.71
CA HIS A 56 -17.85 10.93 5.83
C HIS A 56 -17.41 9.64 6.52
N TYR A 57 -16.90 9.75 7.74
CA TYR A 57 -16.28 8.65 8.48
C TYR A 57 -16.65 8.72 9.96
N PRO A 58 -17.63 7.93 10.41
CA PRO A 58 -18.14 8.02 11.79
C PRO A 58 -17.13 7.52 12.84
N THR A 59 -16.21 6.63 12.45
CA THR A 59 -15.21 6.05 13.36
C THR A 59 -13.79 6.20 12.81
N LYS A 60 -12.81 6.14 13.71
CA LYS A 60 -11.38 6.14 13.35
C LYS A 60 -11.03 4.95 12.46
N ALA A 61 -11.60 3.77 12.75
CA ALA A 61 -11.38 2.56 11.96
C ALA A 61 -11.92 2.72 10.53
N ALA A 62 -13.11 3.33 10.36
CA ALA A 62 -13.67 3.63 9.03
C ALA A 62 -12.79 4.62 8.25
N LEU A 63 -12.34 5.68 8.90
CA LEU A 63 -11.46 6.69 8.29
C LEU A 63 -10.12 6.08 7.84
N VAL A 64 -9.46 5.34 8.72
CA VAL A 64 -8.15 4.73 8.44
C VAL A 64 -8.26 3.65 7.37
N THR A 65 -9.26 2.77 7.44
CA THR A 65 -9.48 1.74 6.41
C THR A 65 -9.70 2.35 5.03
N ALA A 66 -10.46 3.46 4.95
CA ALA A 66 -10.65 4.17 3.70
C ALA A 66 -9.36 4.85 3.20
N ALA A 67 -8.56 5.41 4.10
CA ALA A 67 -7.29 6.04 3.75
C ALA A 67 -6.27 5.03 3.22
N VAL A 68 -6.13 3.89 3.90
CA VAL A 68 -5.25 2.79 3.46
C VAL A 68 -5.74 2.20 2.13
N THR A 69 -7.06 2.08 1.94
CA THR A 69 -7.65 1.65 0.65
C THR A 69 -7.24 2.59 -0.48
N HIS A 70 -7.48 3.89 -0.30
CA HIS A 70 -7.14 4.89 -1.30
C HIS A 70 -5.64 4.89 -1.63
N LEU A 71 -4.80 4.76 -0.60
CA LEU A 71 -3.36 4.69 -0.76
C LEU A 71 -2.92 3.43 -1.49
N ALA A 72 -3.45 2.26 -1.14
CA ALA A 72 -3.11 1.00 -1.78
C ALA A 72 -3.46 1.03 -3.28
N ASP A 73 -4.62 1.59 -3.63
CA ASP A 73 -5.05 1.71 -5.02
C ASP A 73 -4.13 2.68 -5.80
N ARG A 74 -3.73 3.81 -5.18
CA ARG A 74 -2.74 4.73 -5.76
C ARG A 74 -1.38 4.07 -5.97
N ARG A 75 -0.83 3.40 -4.94
CA ARG A 75 0.47 2.71 -5.00
C ARG A 75 0.48 1.59 -6.03
N ALA A 76 -0.63 0.86 -6.18
CA ALA A 76 -0.76 -0.13 -7.24
C ALA A 76 -0.71 0.51 -8.64
N GLY A 77 -1.31 1.70 -8.81
CA GLY A 77 -1.20 2.49 -10.04
C GLY A 77 0.23 2.95 -10.35
N GLU A 78 0.90 3.52 -9.35
CA GLU A 78 2.30 3.98 -9.46
C GLU A 78 3.23 2.80 -9.80
N LEU A 79 3.09 1.67 -9.09
CA LEU A 79 3.87 0.46 -9.31
C LEU A 79 3.68 -0.11 -10.73
N ARG A 80 2.45 -0.08 -11.27
CA ARG A 80 2.19 -0.45 -12.68
C ARG A 80 2.93 0.46 -13.65
N ALA A 81 2.80 1.77 -13.49
CA ALA A 81 3.44 2.75 -14.36
C ALA A 81 4.98 2.65 -14.33
N GLU A 82 5.56 2.48 -13.14
CA GLU A 82 7.02 2.28 -12.98
C GLU A 82 7.48 0.99 -13.67
N ALA A 83 6.69 -0.09 -13.58
CA ALA A 83 7.02 -1.36 -14.20
C ALA A 83 6.86 -1.38 -15.73
N GLU A 84 5.91 -0.62 -16.28
CA GLU A 84 5.76 -0.39 -17.71
C GLU A 84 6.95 0.37 -18.30
N ALA A 85 7.54 1.29 -17.53
CA ALA A 85 8.74 2.03 -17.91
C ALA A 85 10.04 1.20 -17.83
N LEU A 86 10.01 -0.01 -17.26
CA LEU A 86 11.20 -0.87 -17.17
C LEU A 86 11.61 -1.41 -18.55
N PRO A 87 12.91 -1.37 -18.90
CA PRO A 87 13.41 -1.96 -20.13
C PRO A 87 13.03 -3.44 -20.26
N ALA A 88 12.71 -3.86 -21.48
CA ALA A 88 12.66 -5.28 -21.82
C ALA A 88 14.08 -5.87 -21.82
N GLY A 89 14.19 -7.18 -21.63
CA GLY A 89 15.45 -7.91 -21.75
C GLY A 89 15.77 -8.83 -20.57
N PRO A 90 16.96 -9.44 -20.57
CA PRO A 90 17.34 -10.50 -19.62
C PRO A 90 17.28 -10.09 -18.15
N GLN A 91 17.43 -8.80 -17.84
CA GLN A 91 17.40 -8.28 -16.47
C GLN A 91 16.00 -7.83 -16.01
N ARG A 92 14.95 -8.04 -16.82
CA ARG A 92 13.61 -7.55 -16.48
C ARG A 92 13.10 -8.14 -15.16
N LEU A 93 13.30 -9.44 -14.93
CA LEU A 93 12.94 -10.11 -13.67
C LEU A 93 13.57 -9.39 -12.48
N ASP A 94 14.89 -9.21 -12.51
CA ASP A 94 15.64 -8.56 -11.43
C ASP A 94 15.09 -7.17 -11.13
N ARG A 95 14.79 -6.37 -12.17
CA ARG A 95 14.24 -5.02 -12.03
C ARG A 95 12.83 -5.01 -11.45
N VAL A 96 11.98 -5.96 -11.85
CA VAL A 96 10.64 -6.12 -11.27
C VAL A 96 10.75 -6.50 -9.80
N ILE A 97 11.64 -7.43 -9.43
CA ILE A 97 11.85 -7.81 -8.03
C ILE A 97 12.40 -6.64 -7.20
N ASP A 98 13.32 -5.84 -7.73
CA ASP A 98 13.81 -4.62 -7.05
C ASP A 98 12.70 -3.59 -6.84
N LEU A 99 11.89 -3.38 -7.86
CA LEU A 99 10.74 -2.47 -7.81
C LEU A 99 9.72 -2.92 -6.77
N LEU A 100 9.40 -4.23 -6.72
CA LEU A 100 8.53 -4.79 -5.70
C LEU A 100 9.15 -4.67 -4.30
N ALA A 101 10.44 -4.95 -4.15
CA ALA A 101 11.15 -4.85 -2.88
C ALA A 101 11.10 -3.42 -2.31
N ALA A 102 11.27 -2.40 -3.16
CA ALA A 102 11.14 -1.00 -2.78
C ALA A 102 9.76 -0.69 -2.17
N ALA A 103 8.68 -1.28 -2.69
CA ALA A 103 7.33 -1.09 -2.15
C ALA A 103 7.17 -1.57 -0.70
N PHE A 104 7.99 -2.53 -0.25
CA PHE A 104 7.99 -3.07 1.12
C PHE A 104 9.01 -2.37 2.06
N THR A 105 9.66 -1.29 1.63
CA THR A 105 10.66 -0.58 2.46
C THR A 105 10.32 0.88 2.75
N GLY A 106 9.22 1.39 2.20
CA GLY A 106 8.80 2.78 2.38
C GLY A 106 8.00 3.05 3.67
N PRO A 107 7.82 4.32 4.07
CA PRO A 107 7.07 4.71 5.28
C PRO A 107 5.64 4.18 5.33
N LEU A 108 5.01 4.02 4.16
CA LEU A 108 3.66 3.47 4.03
C LEU A 108 3.57 2.01 4.47
N PHE A 109 4.62 1.22 4.20
CA PHE A 109 4.68 -0.16 4.66
C PHE A 109 4.79 -0.22 6.18
N VAL A 110 5.59 0.67 6.78
CA VAL A 110 5.72 0.79 8.24
C VAL A 110 4.38 1.15 8.89
N ALA A 111 3.67 2.14 8.34
CA ALA A 111 2.34 2.50 8.81
C ALA A 111 1.34 1.33 8.69
N ALA A 112 1.38 0.57 7.59
CA ALA A 112 0.54 -0.62 7.42
C ALA A 112 0.88 -1.74 8.43
N LEU A 113 2.17 -1.96 8.72
CA LEU A 113 2.61 -2.90 9.75
C LEU A 113 2.08 -2.50 11.13
N GLU A 114 2.15 -1.22 11.48
CA GLU A 114 1.63 -0.75 12.76
C GLU A 114 0.11 -1.00 12.87
N LEU A 115 -0.64 -0.79 11.79
CA LEU A 115 -2.07 -1.11 11.74
C LEU A 115 -2.34 -2.61 11.91
N TRP A 116 -1.54 -3.48 11.30
CA TRP A 116 -1.65 -4.93 11.53
C TRP A 116 -1.38 -5.31 12.98
N VAL A 117 -0.37 -4.69 13.59
CA VAL A 117 -0.06 -4.90 15.02
C VAL A 117 -1.21 -4.41 15.90
N ALA A 118 -1.73 -3.21 15.65
CA ALA A 118 -2.86 -2.65 16.39
C ALA A 118 -4.14 -3.50 16.25
N ALA A 119 -4.42 -4.02 15.05
CA ALA A 119 -5.58 -4.88 14.79
C ALA A 119 -5.53 -6.22 15.56
N ARG A 120 -4.39 -6.63 16.12
CA ARG A 120 -4.34 -7.81 17.00
C ARG A 120 -5.16 -7.63 18.28
N THR A 121 -5.30 -6.40 18.77
CA THR A 121 -5.98 -6.07 20.03
C THR A 121 -7.18 -5.14 19.86
N ASP A 122 -7.36 -4.54 18.68
CA ASP A 122 -8.53 -3.74 18.33
C ASP A 122 -9.48 -4.52 17.39
N ARG A 123 -10.63 -4.94 17.92
CA ARG A 123 -11.61 -5.75 17.17
C ARG A 123 -12.26 -4.99 16.03
N GLU A 124 -12.63 -3.72 16.23
CA GLU A 124 -13.27 -2.90 15.19
C GLU A 124 -12.31 -2.68 14.04
N LEU A 125 -11.05 -2.35 14.35
CA LEU A 125 -10.00 -2.20 13.34
C LEU A 125 -9.74 -3.52 12.60
N ARG A 126 -9.68 -4.64 13.32
CA ARG A 126 -9.49 -5.97 12.71
C ARG A 126 -10.59 -6.32 11.72
N GLU A 127 -11.85 -6.13 12.11
CA GLU A 127 -13.00 -6.41 11.26
C GLU A 127 -12.98 -5.56 9.98
N ALA A 128 -12.50 -4.31 10.07
CA ALA A 128 -12.35 -3.43 8.92
C ALA A 128 -11.12 -3.75 8.04
N LEU A 129 -9.99 -4.15 8.63
CA LEU A 129 -8.72 -4.37 7.92
C LEU A 129 -8.61 -5.74 7.25
N VAL A 130 -9.20 -6.80 7.80
CA VAL A 130 -9.07 -8.17 7.22
C VAL A 130 -9.55 -8.23 5.76
N PRO A 131 -10.74 -7.70 5.39
CA PRO A 131 -11.18 -7.69 4.00
C PRO A 131 -10.26 -6.87 3.08
N LEU A 132 -9.70 -5.77 3.62
CA LEU A 132 -8.80 -4.89 2.90
C LEU A 132 -7.46 -5.58 2.63
N GLU A 133 -6.85 -6.19 3.64
CA GLU A 133 -5.59 -6.94 3.53
C GLU A 133 -5.73 -8.05 2.47
N ALA A 134 -6.81 -8.83 2.54
CA ALA A 134 -7.04 -9.89 1.57
C ALA A 134 -7.23 -9.35 0.14
N ARG A 135 -7.88 -8.19 -0.02
CA ARG A 135 -8.04 -7.52 -1.32
C ARG A 135 -6.71 -7.02 -1.87
N VAL A 136 -5.92 -6.32 -1.05
CA VAL A 136 -4.61 -5.77 -1.42
C VAL A 136 -3.63 -6.89 -1.74
N GLY A 137 -3.59 -7.96 -0.94
CA GLY A 137 -2.76 -9.14 -1.19
C GLY A 137 -3.06 -9.80 -2.53
N ARG A 138 -4.35 -10.01 -2.84
CA ARG A 138 -4.77 -10.55 -4.16
C ARG A 138 -4.37 -9.65 -5.32
N GLU A 139 -4.51 -8.34 -5.17
CA GLU A 139 -4.14 -7.39 -6.22
C GLU A 139 -2.62 -7.35 -6.43
N MET A 140 -1.84 -7.34 -5.35
CA MET A 140 -0.38 -7.38 -5.40
C MET A 140 0.13 -8.67 -6.05
N HIS A 141 -0.49 -9.81 -5.74
CA HIS A 141 -0.20 -11.09 -6.38
C HIS A 141 -0.46 -11.04 -7.89
N ARG A 142 -1.66 -10.62 -8.30
CA ARG A 142 -2.01 -10.49 -9.72
C ARG A 142 -1.10 -9.54 -10.47
N LEU A 143 -0.76 -8.42 -9.86
CA LEU A 143 0.18 -7.46 -10.41
C LEU A 143 1.54 -8.13 -10.61
N THR A 144 2.07 -8.82 -9.60
CA THR A 144 3.36 -9.51 -9.69
C THR A 144 3.38 -10.55 -10.82
N VAL A 145 2.32 -11.36 -10.95
CA VAL A 145 2.15 -12.31 -12.06
C VAL A 145 2.23 -11.59 -13.41
N ALA A 146 1.46 -10.50 -13.57
CA ALA A 146 1.44 -9.71 -14.80
C ALA A 146 2.79 -9.06 -15.12
N LEU A 147 3.49 -8.52 -14.11
CA LEU A 147 4.78 -7.86 -14.29
C LEU A 147 5.90 -8.84 -14.65
N LEU A 148 5.87 -10.05 -14.08
CA LEU A 148 6.81 -11.12 -14.40
C LEU A 148 6.46 -11.82 -15.71
N GLY A 149 5.23 -11.68 -16.22
CA GLY A 149 4.80 -12.32 -17.46
C GLY A 149 4.69 -13.85 -17.35
N VAL A 150 4.36 -14.35 -16.15
CA VAL A 150 4.35 -15.79 -15.85
C VAL A 150 2.93 -16.37 -15.88
N ASP A 151 2.82 -17.66 -16.17
CA ASP A 151 1.55 -18.39 -16.17
C ASP A 151 1.37 -19.18 -14.86
N GLU A 152 0.42 -18.77 -14.01
CA GLU A 152 0.12 -19.45 -12.75
C GLU A 152 -0.40 -20.88 -12.91
N ARG A 153 -0.81 -21.29 -14.12
CA ARG A 153 -1.22 -22.67 -14.40
C ARG A 153 -0.02 -23.63 -14.44
N SER A 154 1.18 -23.09 -14.65
CA SER A 154 2.41 -23.88 -14.60
C SER A 154 2.73 -24.28 -13.15
N PRO A 155 3.05 -25.56 -12.89
CA PRO A 155 3.34 -26.02 -11.54
C PRO A 155 4.42 -25.19 -10.83
N GLY A 156 4.15 -24.72 -9.61
CA GLY A 156 5.10 -23.98 -8.78
C GLY A 156 5.18 -22.47 -9.04
N VAL A 157 4.61 -21.95 -10.13
CA VAL A 157 4.67 -20.50 -10.43
C VAL A 157 3.91 -19.68 -9.40
N ARG A 158 2.70 -20.12 -9.03
CA ARG A 158 1.89 -19.45 -8.02
C ARG A 158 2.60 -19.39 -6.68
N GLU A 159 3.18 -20.52 -6.26
CA GLU A 159 3.93 -20.64 -5.02
C GLU A 159 5.18 -19.77 -5.03
N ALA A 160 5.90 -19.71 -6.16
CA ALA A 160 7.08 -18.86 -6.31
C ALA A 160 6.74 -17.36 -6.21
N VAL A 161 5.61 -16.93 -6.81
CA VAL A 161 5.13 -15.54 -6.70
C VAL A 161 4.72 -15.23 -5.26
N GLN A 162 3.96 -16.11 -4.60
CA GLN A 162 3.55 -15.91 -3.22
C GLN A 162 4.76 -15.88 -2.27
N ALA A 163 5.69 -16.83 -2.41
CA ALA A 163 6.94 -16.87 -1.65
C ALA A 163 7.79 -15.62 -1.85
N THR A 164 7.80 -15.07 -3.07
CA THR A 164 8.46 -13.78 -3.35
C THR A 164 7.83 -12.66 -2.53
N LEU A 165 6.50 -12.49 -2.56
CA LEU A 165 5.83 -11.44 -1.79
C LEU A 165 6.03 -11.59 -0.28
N ASP A 166 6.01 -12.82 0.23
CA ASP A 166 6.23 -13.10 1.64
C ASP A 166 7.67 -12.85 2.07
N LEU A 167 8.64 -13.20 1.22
CA LEU A 167 10.05 -12.86 1.41
C LEU A 167 10.25 -11.34 1.45
N LEU A 168 9.70 -10.61 0.48
CA LEU A 168 9.83 -9.15 0.40
C LEU A 168 9.23 -8.47 1.63
N ARG A 169 8.04 -8.92 2.09
CA ARG A 169 7.42 -8.46 3.33
C ARG A 169 8.33 -8.73 4.54
N GLY A 170 8.89 -9.93 4.64
CA GLY A 170 9.81 -10.30 5.71
C GLY A 170 11.08 -9.45 5.73
N LEU A 171 11.65 -9.16 4.56
CA LEU A 171 12.81 -8.26 4.43
C LEU A 171 12.46 -6.82 4.82
N GLY A 172 11.25 -6.35 4.50
CA GLY A 172 10.73 -5.06 4.95
C GLY A 172 10.65 -4.97 6.48
N VAL A 173 10.10 -6.00 7.14
CA VAL A 173 10.03 -6.08 8.62
C VAL A 173 11.44 -6.09 9.24
N ALA A 174 12.37 -6.84 8.65
CA ALA A 174 13.74 -6.91 9.13
C ALA A 174 14.48 -5.55 9.07
N ASN A 175 14.04 -4.63 8.21
CA ASN A 175 14.62 -3.30 8.04
C ASN A 175 14.14 -2.26 9.07
N LEU A 176 13.22 -2.62 9.97
CA LEU A 176 12.62 -1.64 10.89
C LEU A 176 13.56 -1.13 11.99
N LEU A 177 14.50 -1.97 12.45
CA LEU A 177 15.32 -1.67 13.63
C LEU A 177 16.79 -1.39 13.31
N ASN A 178 17.33 -2.05 12.28
CA ASN A 178 18.74 -1.93 11.89
C ASN A 178 18.86 -1.82 10.38
N ASP A 179 19.84 -1.04 9.90
CA ASP A 179 20.21 -1.07 8.48
C ASP A 179 20.96 -2.36 8.17
N ASP A 180 20.28 -3.24 7.46
CA ASP A 180 20.79 -4.53 7.01
C ASP A 180 20.77 -4.65 5.48
N SER A 181 21.02 -3.52 4.81
CA SER A 181 21.05 -3.39 3.36
C SER A 181 21.96 -4.41 2.67
N SER A 182 23.13 -4.68 3.24
CA SER A 182 24.08 -5.67 2.70
C SER A 182 23.50 -7.10 2.70
N ARG A 183 22.96 -7.59 3.83
CA ARG A 183 22.36 -8.93 3.89
C ARG A 183 21.13 -9.01 3.01
N ARG A 184 20.28 -7.98 3.02
CA ARG A 184 19.08 -7.90 2.17
C ARG A 184 19.43 -8.00 0.69
N THR A 185 20.44 -7.26 0.25
CA THR A 185 20.91 -7.29 -1.14
C THR A 185 21.42 -8.68 -1.52
N ALA A 186 22.19 -9.33 -0.64
CA ALA A 186 22.67 -10.70 -0.87
C ALA A 186 21.52 -11.72 -0.95
N LEU A 187 20.52 -11.61 -0.09
CA LEU A 187 19.32 -12.46 -0.09
C LEU A 187 18.49 -12.25 -1.35
N LEU A 188 18.21 -11.00 -1.73
CA LEU A 188 17.46 -10.68 -2.95
C LEU A 188 18.19 -11.20 -4.20
N ASN A 189 19.51 -11.03 -4.30
CA ASN A 189 20.28 -11.55 -5.43
C ASN A 189 20.23 -13.08 -5.50
N THR A 190 20.24 -13.76 -4.35
CA THR A 190 20.11 -15.22 -4.30
C THR A 190 18.72 -15.67 -4.70
N TRP A 191 17.69 -14.98 -4.23
CA TRP A 191 16.30 -15.26 -4.59
C TRP A 191 16.04 -15.04 -6.09
N LYS A 192 16.52 -13.94 -6.67
CA LYS A 192 16.41 -13.66 -8.11
C LYS A 192 17.00 -14.78 -8.96
N ARG A 193 18.21 -15.27 -8.63
CA ARG A 193 18.82 -16.42 -9.34
C ARG A 193 17.95 -17.67 -9.26
N HIS A 194 17.33 -17.92 -8.11
CA HIS A 194 16.43 -19.06 -7.93
C HIS A 194 15.17 -18.93 -8.79
N LEU A 195 14.54 -17.75 -8.78
CA LEU A 195 13.37 -17.44 -9.60
C LEU A 195 13.66 -17.57 -11.10
N THR A 196 14.80 -17.08 -11.58
CA THR A 196 15.17 -17.21 -12.99
C THR A 196 15.23 -18.67 -13.44
N THR A 197 15.71 -19.57 -12.59
CA THR A 197 15.73 -21.01 -12.90
C THR A 197 14.34 -21.64 -12.84
N GLN A 198 13.50 -21.24 -11.87
CA GLN A 198 12.17 -21.81 -11.69
C GLN A 198 11.11 -21.29 -12.68
N LEU A 199 11.25 -20.04 -13.11
CA LEU A 199 10.34 -19.36 -14.03
C LEU A 199 10.83 -19.40 -15.48
N ALA A 200 11.92 -20.12 -15.75
CA ALA A 200 12.36 -20.38 -17.11
C ALA A 200 11.25 -21.15 -17.87
N PRO A 201 10.97 -20.77 -19.14
CA PRO A 201 9.93 -21.39 -19.95
C PRO A 201 10.18 -22.86 -20.26
#